data_AF-A0A7V1V4R2-F1
#
_entry.id   AF-A0A7V1V4R2-F1
#
_cell.length_a   1.000
_cell.length_b   1.000
_cell.length_c   1.000
_cell.angle_alpha   90.00
_cell.angle_beta   90.00
_cell.angle_gamma   90.00
#
_symmetry.space_group_name_H-M   'P 1'
#
loop_
_entity.id
_entity.type
_entity.pdbx_description
1 polymer ?
#
loop_
_entity_poly.entity_id
_entity_poly.type
_entity_poly.pdbx_seq_one_letter_code
_entity_poly.pdbx_strand_id
1 'polypeptide(L)'
;MRVPWYGLSLVASLGFAASVTLAQQDPALVFAVVTKISKDHKQVTAQVLDGTAVSEATLIPSDAILDNPIWKKLEICHSLKLEAWKQPEGYRIASVRGLDAGMLPMPLQGLAGDCLLRKALEVAPLVD
;
A
#
# COMPACT_ATOMS: atom_id res chain seq x y z
N MET A 1 -15.06 77.84 -16.00
CA MET A 1 -13.70 77.27 -16.14
C MET A 1 -13.85 75.80 -16.50
N ARG A 2 -13.21 75.35 -17.60
CA ARG A 2 -12.90 73.93 -17.91
C ARG A 2 -11.92 73.42 -16.82
N VAL A 3 -11.65 72.14 -16.53
CA VAL A 3 -11.57 70.88 -17.30
C VAL A 3 -11.71 69.70 -16.27
N PRO A 4 -11.47 68.40 -16.58
CA PRO A 4 -12.35 67.28 -16.22
C PRO A 4 -11.62 66.28 -15.27
N TRP A 5 -11.92 64.98 -15.37
CA TRP A 5 -10.92 63.88 -15.39
C TRP A 5 -11.04 62.78 -14.29
N TYR A 6 -11.63 61.64 -14.67
CA TYR A 6 -11.26 60.24 -14.33
C TYR A 6 -11.59 59.64 -12.94
N GLY A 7 -11.88 58.34 -12.99
CA GLY A 7 -11.89 57.42 -11.86
C GLY A 7 -12.86 56.27 -12.08
N LEU A 8 -12.87 55.64 -13.26
CA LEU A 8 -12.24 54.32 -13.46
C LEU A 8 -12.64 53.31 -12.36
N SER A 9 -13.66 52.50 -12.65
CA SER A 9 -14.04 51.31 -11.90
C SER A 9 -12.82 50.43 -11.63
N LEU A 10 -12.50 50.22 -10.35
CA LEU A 10 -11.56 49.20 -9.90
C LEU A 10 -12.37 48.17 -9.11
N VAL A 11 -12.98 47.24 -9.85
CA VAL A 11 -13.45 45.98 -9.27
C VAL A 11 -12.21 45.15 -9.01
N ALA A 12 -11.69 45.25 -7.78
CA ALA A 12 -10.64 44.39 -7.29
C ALA A 12 -11.23 42.99 -7.06
N SER A 13 -11.24 42.18 -8.12
CA SER A 13 -11.51 40.75 -8.02
C SER A 13 -10.38 40.10 -7.23
N LEU A 14 -10.59 39.97 -5.91
CA LEU A 14 -9.75 39.16 -5.03
C LEU A 14 -9.88 37.69 -5.49
N GLY A 15 -8.96 37.29 -6.35
CA GLY A 15 -8.75 35.89 -6.71
C GLY A 15 -8.30 35.14 -5.46
N PHE A 16 -9.22 34.40 -4.85
CA PHE A 16 -8.94 33.48 -3.75
C PHE A 16 -8.10 32.33 -4.33
N ALA A 17 -6.78 32.44 -4.27
CA ALA A 17 -5.88 31.35 -4.57
C ALA A 17 -5.98 30.30 -3.45
N ALA A 18 -6.94 29.39 -3.58
CA ALA A 18 -7.04 28.22 -2.71
C ALA A 18 -5.78 27.37 -2.92
N SER A 19 -4.84 27.50 -1.99
CA SER A 19 -3.66 26.64 -1.92
C SER A 19 -4.16 25.28 -1.44
N VAL A 20 -4.33 24.32 -2.36
CA VAL A 20 -4.57 22.92 -1.99
C VAL A 20 -3.27 22.39 -1.42
N THR A 21 -3.13 22.48 -0.09
CA THR A 21 -2.09 21.74 0.63
C THR A 21 -2.43 20.26 0.53
N LEU A 22 -1.77 19.56 -0.39
CA LEU A 22 -1.75 18.10 -0.40
C LEU A 22 -1.06 17.69 0.91
N ALA A 23 -1.83 17.31 1.92
CA ALA A 23 -1.27 16.77 3.14
C ALA A 23 -0.45 15.53 2.76
N GLN A 24 0.86 15.63 2.89
CA GLN A 24 1.75 14.49 2.65
C GLN A 24 1.48 13.50 3.77
N GLN A 25 0.61 12.52 3.51
CA GLN A 25 0.30 11.47 4.47
C GLN A 25 1.56 10.65 4.67
N ASP A 26 2.01 10.53 5.91
CA ASP A 26 3.10 9.61 6.25
C ASP A 26 2.66 8.18 5.94
N PRO A 27 3.61 7.32 5.50
CA PRO A 27 3.27 5.93 5.21
C PRO A 27 2.83 5.23 6.51
N ALA A 28 1.71 4.52 6.43
CA ALA A 28 1.18 3.75 7.54
C ALA A 28 1.87 2.40 7.64
N LEU A 29 2.04 1.92 8.87
CA LEU A 29 2.57 0.59 9.13
C LEU A 29 1.44 -0.43 8.98
N VAL A 30 1.61 -1.37 8.06
CA VAL A 30 0.65 -2.46 7.80
C VAL A 30 1.36 -3.80 7.81
N PHE A 31 0.59 -4.84 8.14
CA PHE A 31 1.06 -6.23 8.09
C PHE A 31 0.33 -6.96 6.98
N ALA A 32 1.01 -7.90 6.32
CA ALA A 32 0.41 -8.60 5.19
C ALA A 32 0.84 -10.06 5.11
N VAL A 33 -0.04 -10.90 4.57
CA VAL A 33 0.25 -12.27 4.14
C VAL A 33 0.00 -12.37 2.64
N VAL A 34 1.03 -12.72 1.88
CA VAL A 34 0.96 -12.77 0.41
C VAL A 34 0.10 -13.94 -0.04
N THR A 35 -0.91 -13.67 -0.87
CA THR A 35 -1.82 -14.67 -1.42
C THR A 35 -1.57 -14.93 -2.90
N LYS A 36 -1.11 -13.93 -3.67
CA LYS A 36 -0.83 -14.06 -5.10
C LYS A 36 0.26 -13.09 -5.55
N ILE A 37 1.09 -13.52 -6.49
CA ILE A 37 2.20 -12.70 -7.04
C ILE A 37 2.03 -12.62 -8.56
N SER A 38 2.06 -11.41 -9.12
CA SER A 38 2.11 -11.22 -10.57
C SER A 38 3.44 -11.69 -11.15
N LYS A 39 3.48 -12.08 -12.43
CA LYS A 39 4.70 -12.58 -13.09
C LYS A 39 5.88 -11.60 -13.02
N ASP A 40 5.59 -10.29 -12.96
CA ASP A 40 6.57 -9.20 -12.94
C ASP A 40 6.80 -8.61 -11.53
N HIS A 41 6.17 -9.17 -10.50
CA HIS A 41 6.23 -8.71 -9.10
C HIS A 41 5.79 -7.24 -8.90
N LYS A 42 5.15 -6.61 -9.89
CA LYS A 42 4.65 -5.23 -9.79
C LYS A 42 3.30 -5.13 -9.11
N GLN A 43 2.58 -6.25 -8.99
CA GLN A 43 1.31 -6.34 -8.30
C GLN A 43 1.27 -7.63 -7.49
N VAL A 44 1.14 -7.49 -6.17
CA VAL A 44 1.07 -8.62 -5.25
C VAL A 44 -0.24 -8.54 -4.49
N THR A 45 -1.08 -9.56 -4.55
CA THR A 45 -2.29 -9.61 -3.74
C THR A 45 -1.93 -10.18 -2.37
N ALA A 46 -2.47 -9.58 -1.30
CA ALA A 46 -2.23 -10.01 0.05
C ALA A 46 -3.43 -9.76 0.97
N GLN A 47 -3.54 -10.56 2.03
CA GLN A 47 -4.38 -10.26 3.17
C GLN A 47 -3.65 -9.22 4.03
N VAL A 48 -4.14 -7.99 4.05
CA VAL A 48 -3.53 -6.85 4.74
C VAL A 48 -4.30 -6.54 6.00
N LEU A 49 -3.59 -6.37 7.11
CA LEU A 49 -4.09 -5.77 8.33
C LEU A 49 -3.64 -4.32 8.41
N ASP A 50 -4.62 -3.42 8.34
CA ASP A 50 -4.46 -1.98 8.52
C ASP A 50 -5.29 -1.56 9.75
N GLY A 51 -4.61 -1.19 10.83
CA GLY A 51 -5.24 -0.96 12.13
C GLY A 51 -5.87 -2.23 12.71
N THR A 52 -7.18 -2.38 12.56
CA THR A 52 -7.96 -3.47 13.16
C THR A 52 -8.66 -4.39 12.15
N ALA A 53 -8.65 -4.02 10.87
CA ALA A 53 -9.38 -4.76 9.84
C ALA A 53 -8.42 -5.53 8.93
N VAL A 54 -8.71 -6.82 8.72
CA VAL A 54 -8.06 -7.64 7.70
C VAL A 54 -8.87 -7.55 6.42
N SER A 55 -8.23 -7.20 5.31
CA SER A 55 -8.86 -7.12 3.99
C SER A 55 -7.89 -7.58 2.91
N GLU A 56 -8.41 -8.18 1.84
CA GLU A 56 -7.62 -8.42 0.64
C GLU A 56 -7.29 -7.09 -0.05
N ALA A 57 -6.03 -6.89 -0.43
CA ALA A 57 -5.60 -5.72 -1.16
C ALA A 57 -4.41 -6.00 -2.09
N THR A 58 -4.23 -5.15 -3.08
CA THR A 58 -3.05 -5.16 -3.96
C THR A 58 -1.92 -4.34 -3.35
N LEU A 59 -0.74 -4.90 -3.28
CA LEU A 59 0.51 -4.25 -2.89
C LEU A 59 1.25 -3.83 -4.17
N ILE A 60 1.60 -2.56 -4.24
CA ILE A 60 2.23 -1.92 -5.41
C ILE A 60 3.59 -1.41 -4.96
N PRO A 61 4.70 -2.05 -5.37
CA PRO A 61 6.04 -1.63 -4.97
C PRO A 61 6.38 -0.29 -5.61
N SER A 62 7.06 0.57 -4.86
CA SER A 62 7.80 1.69 -5.46
C SER A 62 9.03 1.17 -6.22
N ASP A 63 9.63 2.00 -7.07
CA ASP A 63 10.80 1.61 -7.87
C ASP A 63 11.96 1.12 -6.99
N ALA A 64 12.15 1.74 -5.81
CA ALA A 64 13.15 1.32 -4.84
C ALA A 64 12.88 -0.08 -4.23
N ILE A 65 11.61 -0.51 -4.17
CA ILE A 65 11.22 -1.80 -3.60
C ILE A 65 11.36 -2.93 -4.62
N LEU A 66 11.22 -2.64 -5.92
CA LEU A 66 11.44 -3.64 -6.97
C LEU A 66 12.84 -4.24 -6.90
N ASP A 67 13.83 -3.46 -6.49
CA ASP A 67 15.20 -3.94 -6.33
C ASP A 67 15.51 -4.59 -4.98
N ASN A 68 14.58 -4.55 -4.02
CA ASN A 68 14.75 -5.12 -2.69
C ASN A 68 14.80 -6.67 -2.76
N PRO A 69 15.78 -7.32 -2.10
CA PRO A 69 15.92 -8.77 -2.14
C PRO A 69 14.72 -9.53 -1.53
N ILE A 70 14.04 -8.95 -0.53
CA ILE A 70 12.84 -9.52 0.08
C ILE A 70 11.70 -9.55 -0.95
N TRP A 71 11.55 -8.47 -1.72
CA TRP A 71 10.52 -8.37 -2.75
C TRP A 71 10.81 -9.26 -3.97
N LYS A 72 12.08 -9.35 -4.38
CA LYS A 72 12.52 -10.23 -5.47
C LYS A 72 12.31 -11.71 -5.18
N LYS A 73 12.46 -12.12 -3.92
CA LYS A 73 12.27 -13.51 -3.46
C LYS A 73 10.91 -13.75 -2.82
N LEU A 74 9.94 -12.89 -3.11
CA LEU A 74 8.61 -13.02 -2.54
C LEU A 74 7.95 -14.30 -3.03
N GLU A 75 7.16 -14.91 -2.15
CA GLU A 75 6.46 -16.18 -2.40
C GLU A 75 5.07 -16.10 -1.77
N ILE A 76 4.17 -16.96 -2.23
CA ILE A 76 2.87 -17.16 -1.59
C ILE A 76 3.10 -17.65 -0.15
N CYS A 77 2.30 -17.10 0.77
CA CYS A 77 2.37 -17.25 2.22
C CYS A 77 3.50 -16.48 2.93
N HIS A 78 4.30 -15.67 2.22
CA HIS A 78 5.25 -14.81 2.91
C HIS A 78 4.54 -13.79 3.81
N SER A 79 5.05 -13.67 5.03
CA SER A 79 4.58 -12.72 6.04
C SER A 79 5.41 -11.44 5.95
N LEU A 80 4.74 -10.29 5.88
CA LEU A 80 5.37 -9.01 5.63
C LEU A 80 4.98 -7.98 6.69
N LYS A 81 5.94 -7.12 7.00
CA LYS A 81 5.74 -5.82 7.64
C LYS A 81 6.09 -4.74 6.63
N LEU A 82 5.17 -3.82 6.40
CA LEU A 82 5.24 -2.81 5.35
C LEU A 82 5.01 -1.43 5.95
N GLU A 83 5.71 -0.44 5.40
CA GLU A 83 5.27 0.96 5.48
C GLU A 83 4.70 1.31 4.10
N ALA A 84 3.47 1.79 4.06
CA ALA A 84 2.76 1.99 2.81
C ALA A 84 1.76 3.15 2.84
N TRP A 85 1.54 3.75 1.68
CA TRP A 85 0.44 4.69 1.49
C TRP A 85 -0.78 3.95 0.96
N LYS A 86 -1.92 4.16 1.60
CA LYS A 86 -3.20 3.65 1.13
C LYS A 86 -3.66 4.46 -0.08
N GLN A 87 -3.93 3.78 -1.18
CA GLN A 87 -4.41 4.33 -2.43
C GLN A 87 -5.71 3.61 -2.86
N PRO A 88 -6.51 4.20 -3.75
CA PRO A 88 -7.70 3.55 -4.28
C PRO A 88 -7.43 2.17 -4.92
N GLU A 89 -6.28 2.02 -5.56
CA GLU A 89 -5.82 0.80 -6.23
C GLU A 89 -5.18 -0.25 -5.29
N GLY A 90 -4.86 0.12 -4.05
CA GLY A 90 -4.18 -0.74 -3.10
C GLY A 90 -3.20 0.00 -2.17
N TYR A 91 -2.14 -0.67 -1.75
CA TYR A 91 -1.10 -0.10 -0.89
C TYR A 91 0.19 0.13 -1.68
N ARG A 92 0.62 1.38 -1.77
CA ARG A 92 1.92 1.73 -2.36
C ARG A 92 3.02 1.55 -1.34
N ILE A 93 3.94 0.63 -1.60
CA ILE A 93 4.95 0.21 -0.64
C ILE A 93 6.13 1.18 -0.61
N ALA A 94 6.38 1.74 0.57
CA ALA A 94 7.52 2.59 0.87
C ALA A 94 8.69 1.76 1.42
N SER A 95 8.41 0.80 2.31
CA SER A 95 9.41 -0.11 2.87
C SER A 95 8.84 -1.52 3.09
N VAL A 96 9.69 -2.53 3.03
CA VAL A 96 9.32 -3.93 3.22
C VAL A 96 10.31 -4.65 4.12
N ARG A 97 9.77 -5.45 5.05
CA ARG A 97 10.51 -6.44 5.83
C ARG A 97 9.76 -7.76 5.85
N GLY A 98 10.49 -8.86 5.68
CA GLY A 98 9.96 -10.20 5.91
C GLY A 98 9.82 -10.45 7.40
N LEU A 99 8.77 -11.14 7.79
CA LEU A 99 8.53 -11.63 9.14
C LEU A 99 8.35 -13.14 9.13
N ASP A 100 8.55 -13.75 10.29
CA ASP A 100 8.02 -15.08 10.56
C ASP A 100 6.51 -15.00 10.85
N ALA A 101 5.77 -16.05 10.51
CA ALA A 101 4.31 -16.09 10.69
C ALA A 101 3.89 -15.83 12.16
N GLY A 102 4.69 -16.30 13.13
CA GLY A 102 4.45 -16.07 14.56
C GLY A 102 4.66 -14.62 15.03
N MET A 103 5.31 -13.78 14.22
CA MET A 103 5.52 -12.35 14.50
C MET A 103 4.41 -11.45 13.94
N LEU A 104 3.47 -12.01 13.18
CA LEU A 104 2.32 -11.27 12.70
C LEU A 104 1.35 -10.94 13.85
N PRO A 105 0.53 -9.89 13.71
CA PRO A 105 -0.61 -9.71 14.60
C PRO A 105 -1.57 -10.90 14.53
N MET A 106 -2.19 -11.23 15.67
CA MET A 106 -3.06 -12.41 15.84
C MET A 106 -4.02 -12.69 14.67
N PRO A 107 -4.73 -11.69 14.07
CA PRO A 107 -5.66 -11.95 12.97
C PRO A 107 -5.00 -12.53 11.70
N LEU A 108 -3.72 -12.23 11.45
CA LEU A 108 -3.00 -12.72 10.28
C LEU A 108 -2.25 -14.03 10.54
N GLN A 109 -1.99 -14.39 11.80
CA GLN A 109 -1.25 -15.62 12.13
C GLN A 109 -1.99 -16.86 11.64
N GLY A 110 -3.32 -16.93 11.86
CA GLY A 110 -4.15 -18.03 11.35
C GLY A 110 -4.14 -18.11 9.84
N LEU A 111 -4.25 -16.97 9.14
CA LEU A 111 -4.22 -16.90 7.68
C LEU A 111 -2.86 -17.35 7.11
N ALA A 112 -1.75 -16.95 7.74
CA ALA A 112 -0.43 -17.42 7.36
C ALA A 112 -0.28 -18.93 7.56
N GLY A 113 -0.77 -19.45 8.70
CA GLY A 113 -0.78 -20.89 8.99
C GLY A 113 -1.58 -21.70 7.97
N ASP A 114 -2.82 -21.29 7.70
CA ASP A 114 -3.69 -21.94 6.73
C ASP A 114 -3.12 -21.90 5.31
N CYS A 115 -2.49 -20.78 4.94
CA CYS A 115 -1.80 -20.65 3.65
C CYS A 115 -0.67 -21.67 3.53
N LEU A 116 0.18 -21.79 4.56
CA LEU A 116 1.30 -22.75 4.56
C LEU A 116 0.81 -24.19 4.52
N LEU A 117 -0.27 -24.52 5.24
CA LEU A 117 -0.88 -25.85 5.20
C LEU A 117 -1.38 -26.20 3.80
N ARG A 118 -2.09 -25.27 3.14
CA ARG A 118 -2.53 -25.46 1.75
C ARG A 118 -1.35 -25.66 0.80
N LYS A 119 -0.31 -24.83 0.92
CA LYS A 119 0.92 -24.96 0.10
C LYS A 119 1.62 -26.30 0.34
N ALA A 120 1.62 -26.82 1.57
CA ALA A 120 2.18 -28.14 1.87
C ALA A 120 1.38 -29.28 1.23
N LEU A 121 0.05 -29.18 1.23
CA LEU A 121 -0.83 -30.17 0.58
C LEU A 121 -0.69 -30.17 -0.94
N GLU A 122 -0.37 -29.03 -1.57
CA GLU A 122 -0.09 -28.97 -3.01
C GLU A 122 1.22 -29.66 -3.40
N VAL A 123 2.19 -29.73 -2.49
CA VAL A 123 3.51 -30.31 -2.73
C VAL A 123 3.55 -31.80 -2.38
N ALA A 124 2.76 -32.24 -1.40
CA ALA A 124 2.66 -33.65 -1.08
C ALA A 124 1.80 -34.36 -2.16
N PRO A 125 2.35 -35.28 -2.97
CA PRO A 125 1.49 -36.17 -3.73
C PRO A 125 0.69 -36.96 -2.71
N LEU A 126 -0.64 -36.94 -2.80
CA LEU A 126 -1.49 -37.84 -2.03
C LEU A 126 -1.02 -39.27 -2.36
N VAL A 127 -0.31 -39.88 -1.43
CA VAL A 127 -0.04 -41.31 -1.47
C VAL A 127 -1.28 -41.93 -0.84
N ASP A 128 -2.12 -42.51 -1.68
CA ASP A 128 -3.24 -43.37 -1.28
C ASP A 128 -2.75 -44.57 -0.44
#